data_AF-A0A838QB69-F1
#
_entry.id   AF-A0A838QB69-F1
#
_cell.length_a   1.000
_cell.length_b   1.000
_cell.length_c   1.000
_cell.angle_alpha   90.00
_cell.angle_beta   90.00
_cell.angle_gamma   90.00
#
_symmetry.space_group_name_H-M   'P 1'
#
loop_
_entity.id
_entity.type
_entity.pdbx_description
1 polymer ?
#
loop_
_entity_poly.entity_id
_entity_poly.type
_entity_poly.pdbx_seq_one_letter_code
_entity_poly.pdbx_strand_id
1 'polypeptide(L)' 'KLAIERFLPRALLSEVVGTKQTVAHTGGRSVVIPLPHPSGASSWLYQNDNLLLVDKAIELIAAELSAMP' A
#
# COMPACT_ATOMS: atom_id res chain seq x y z
N LYS A 1 12.94 -8.13 8.67
CA LYS A 1 12.68 -6.71 8.38
C LYS A 1 11.55 -6.66 7.37
N LEU A 2 10.45 -5.94 7.64
CA LEU A 2 9.27 -5.97 6.78
C LEU A 2 9.54 -5.16 5.49
N ALA A 3 8.94 -5.56 4.36
CA ALA A 3 9.13 -4.86 3.09
C ALA A 3 8.74 -3.38 3.16
N ILE A 4 7.69 -3.07 3.94
CA ILE A 4 7.15 -1.72 4.13
C ILE A 4 8.18 -0.75 4.74
N GLU A 5 9.02 -1.22 5.66
CA GLU A 5 10.02 -0.39 6.37
C GLU A 5 11.21 0.04 5.47
N ARG A 6 11.29 -0.49 4.24
CA ARG A 6 12.29 -0.07 3.25
C ARG A 6 11.88 1.20 2.51
N PHE A 7 10.59 1.49 2.47
CA PHE A 7 10.01 2.56 1.66
C PHE A 7 9.21 3.56 2.49
N LEU A 8 8.63 3.13 3.61
CA LEU A 8 7.77 3.93 4.47
C LEU A 8 8.34 4.00 5.91
N PRO A 9 8.07 5.09 6.64
CA PRO A 9 8.23 5.08 8.09
C PRO A 9 7.33 4.02 8.72
N ARG A 10 7.71 3.55 9.91
CA ARG A 10 6.94 2.54 10.65
C ARG A 10 5.56 3.12 11.02
N ALA A 11 4.50 2.52 10.48
CA ALA A 11 3.12 2.93 10.69
C ALA A 11 2.20 1.69 10.75
N LEU A 12 0.99 1.85 11.29
CA LEU A 12 -0.03 0.79 11.31
C LEU A 12 -0.58 0.56 9.89
N LEU A 13 -1.01 -0.68 9.60
CA LEU A 13 -1.60 -1.01 8.30
C LEU A 13 -2.83 -0.14 7.98
N SER A 14 -3.66 0.15 8.99
CA SER A 14 -4.83 1.03 8.86
C SER A 14 -4.49 2.48 8.51
N GLU A 15 -3.24 2.91 8.72
CA GLU A 15 -2.79 4.27 8.42
C GLU A 15 -2.17 4.38 7.02
N VAL A 16 -1.72 3.25 6.44
CA VAL A 16 -0.95 3.25 5.19
C VAL A 16 -1.65 2.55 4.02
N VAL A 17 -2.49 1.54 4.26
CA VAL A 17 -3.23 0.86 3.18
C VAL A 17 -4.28 1.82 2.61
N GLY A 18 -4.42 1.85 1.28
CA GLY A 18 -5.32 2.79 0.60
C GLY A 18 -4.77 4.22 0.49
N THR A 19 -3.48 4.40 0.69
CA THR A 19 -2.77 5.66 0.47
C THR A 19 -1.77 5.52 -0.68
N LYS A 20 -1.32 6.66 -1.22
CA LYS A 20 -0.20 6.71 -2.17
C LYS A 20 0.82 7.74 -1.72
N GLN A 21 2.09 7.45 -1.95
CA GLN A 21 3.17 8.40 -1.69
C GLN A 21 4.34 8.22 -2.65
N THR A 22 4.93 9.34 -3.04
CA THR A 22 6.19 9.32 -3.79
C THR A 22 7.34 9.19 -2.81
N VAL A 23 8.17 8.16 -2.99
CA VAL A 23 9.35 7.91 -2.14
C VAL A 23 10.62 8.00 -2.98
N ALA A 24 11.67 8.57 -2.40
CA ALA A 24 13.00 8.51 -2.96
C ALA A 24 13.72 7.27 -2.44
N HIS A 25 14.38 6.53 -3.34
CA HIS A 25 15.21 5.37 -3.02
C HIS A 25 16.42 5.36 -3.97
N THR A 26 17.33 4.41 -3.80
CA THR A 26 18.56 4.30 -4.60
C THR A 26 18.32 4.19 -6.11
N GLY A 27 17.13 3.73 -6.53
CA GLY A 27 16.72 3.61 -7.92
C GLY A 27 15.96 4.82 -8.47
N GLY A 28 15.89 5.93 -7.73
CA GLY A 28 15.19 7.15 -8.14
C GLY A 28 13.95 7.44 -7.29
N ARG A 29 12.88 7.91 -7.94
CA ARG A 29 11.61 8.22 -7.29
C ARG A 29 10.53 7.29 -7.81
N SER A 30 9.79 6.66 -6.90
CA SER A 30 8.68 5.76 -7.24
C SER A 30 7.43 6.15 -6.47
N VAL A 31 6.27 5.90 -7.06
CA VAL A 31 4.99 5.90 -6.34
C VAL A 31 4.86 4.56 -5.61
N VAL A 32 4.57 4.61 -4.31
CA VAL A 32 4.33 3.43 -3.48
C VAL A 32 2.89 3.45 -3.01
N ILE A 33 2.20 2.34 -3.25
CA ILE A 33 0.82 2.08 -2.83
C ILE A 33 0.84 0.80 -1.97
N PRO A 34 0.66 0.91 -0.64
CA PRO A 34 0.76 -0.24 0.24
C PRO A 34 -0.46 -1.15 0.16
N LEU A 35 -0.21 -2.47 0.15
CA LEU A 35 -1.22 -3.52 0.25
C LEU A 35 -0.86 -4.47 1.41
N PRO A 36 -1.84 -5.09 2.08
CA PRO A 36 -1.57 -6.16 3.03
C PRO A 36 -1.00 -7.39 2.29
N HIS A 37 -0.18 -8.17 2.98
CA HIS A 37 0.37 -9.40 2.41
C HIS A 37 -0.74 -10.45 2.21
N PRO A 38 -0.83 -11.12 1.05
CA PRO A 38 -1.96 -12.00 0.72
C PRO A 38 -1.90 -13.40 1.36
N SER A 39 -1.00 -13.65 2.30
CA SER A 39 -0.77 -15.00 2.88
C SER A 39 -1.93 -15.55 3.72
N GLY A 40 -2.99 -14.78 3.97
CA GLY A 40 -4.10 -15.20 4.83
C GLY A 40 -3.74 -15.41 6.30
N ALA A 41 -2.50 -15.13 6.71
CA ALA A 41 -2.00 -15.33 8.07
C ALA A 41 -2.61 -14.34 9.09
N SER A 42 -3.31 -13.30 8.62
CA SER A 42 -3.91 -12.26 9.43
C SER A 42 -5.41 -12.15 9.14
N SER A 43 -6.22 -12.04 10.20
CA SER A 43 -7.65 -11.73 10.09
C SER A 43 -7.93 -10.25 9.84
N TRP A 44 -6.89 -9.41 9.69
CA TRP A 44 -7.01 -7.95 9.55
C TRP A 44 -7.97 -7.53 8.44
N LEU A 45 -8.00 -8.24 7.30
CA LEU A 45 -8.95 -7.97 6.21
C LEU A 45 -10.41 -8.01 6.66
N TYR A 46 -10.74 -8.90 7.59
CA TYR A 46 -12.11 -9.10 8.10
C TYR A 46 -12.42 -8.25 9.33
N GLN A 47 -11.50 -7.40 9.78
CA GLN A 47 -11.70 -6.50 10.91
C GLN A 47 -12.12 -5.13 10.40
N ASN A 48 -13.13 -4.52 11.02
CA ASN A 48 -13.66 -3.21 10.63
C ASN A 48 -13.97 -3.16 9.12
N ASP A 49 -13.85 -1.97 8.52
CA ASP A 49 -13.99 -1.72 7.09
C ASP A 49 -12.65 -1.82 6.34
N ASN A 50 -11.73 -2.67 6.79
CA ASN A 50 -10.39 -2.76 6.20
C ASN A 50 -10.38 -3.24 4.74
N LEU A 51 -11.42 -3.96 4.30
CA LEU A 51 -11.63 -4.29 2.88
C LEU A 51 -11.74 -3.02 2.01
N LEU A 52 -12.40 -1.96 2.51
CA LEU A 52 -12.51 -0.69 1.78
C LEU A 52 -11.14 -0.02 1.56
N LEU A 53 -10.21 -0.20 2.50
CA LEU A 53 -8.84 0.31 2.34
C LEU A 53 -8.09 -0.44 1.23
N VAL A 54 -8.34 -1.75 1.08
CA VAL A 54 -7.77 -2.55 0.00
C VAL A 54 -8.38 -2.14 -1.33
N ASP A 55 -9.70 -2.00 -1.42
CA ASP A 55 -10.36 -1.55 -2.65
C ASP A 55 -9.80 -0.20 -3.12
N LYS A 56 -9.68 0.75 -2.18
CA LYS A 56 -9.04 2.05 -2.45
C LYS A 56 -7.59 1.91 -2.93
N ALA A 57 -6.80 0.99 -2.38
CA ALA A 57 -5.44 0.77 -2.84
C ALA A 57 -5.42 0.20 -4.27
N ILE A 58 -6.34 -0.69 -4.62
CA ILE A 58 -6.47 -1.23 -5.98
C ILE A 58 -6.88 -0.14 -6.97
N GLU A 59 -7.84 0.72 -6.60
CA GLU A 59 -8.24 1.88 -7.42
C GLU A 59 -7.06 2.82 -7.69
N LEU A 60 -6.24 3.10 -6.67
CA LEU A 60 -5.05 3.93 -6.83
C LEU A 60 -4.05 3.28 -7.81
N ILE A 61 -3.84 1.96 -7.75
CA ILE A 61 -2.96 1.24 -8.67
C ILE A 61 -3.49 1.36 -10.11
N ALA A 62 -4.79 1.13 -10.32
CA ALA A 62 -5.42 1.25 -11.63
C ALA A 62 -5.26 2.67 -12.20
N ALA A 63 -5.42 3.69 -11.37
CA ALA A 63 -5.24 5.08 -11.77
C ALA A 63 -3.80 5.40 -12.18
N GLU A 64 -2.80 4.95 -11.42
CA GLU A 64 -1.39 5.17 -11.76
C GLU A 64 -1.00 4.42 -13.04
N LEU A 65 -1.46 3.17 -13.23
CA LEU A 65 -1.21 2.41 -14.45
C LEU A 65 -1.85 3.05 -15.69
N SER A 66 -3.04 3.64 -15.53
CA SER A 66 -3.74 4.32 -16.64
C SER A 66 -3.10 5.66 -17.01
N ALA A 67 -2.37 6.28 -16.08
CA ALA A 67 -1.67 7.54 -16.29
C ALA A 67 -0.23 7.37 -16.81
N MET A 68 0.27 6.14 -16.88
CA MET A 68 1.59 5.85 -17.46
C MET A 68 1.52 5.99 -18.99
N PRO A 69 2.45 6.74 -19.61
CA PRO A 69 2.51 6.95 -21.05
C PRO A 69 2.92 5.70 -21.82
#